data_AF-A0A2V9XPR9-F1
#
_entry.id   AF-A0A2V9XPR9-F1
#
_cell.length_a   1.000
_cell.length_b   1.000
_cell.length_c   1.000
_cell.angle_alpha   90.00
_cell.angle_beta   90.00
_cell.angle_gamma   90.00
#
_symmetry.space_group_name_H-M   'P 1'
#
loop_
_entity.id
_entity.type
_entity.pdbx_description
1 polymer ?
#
loop_
_entity_poly.entity_id
_entity_poly.type
_entity_poly.pdbx_seq_one_letter_code
_entity_poly.pdbx_strand_id
1 'polypeptide(L)'
;MKTIPHSFGYGWLVLSAMALLALGGLPAQAQESPYFISYDHYLEEPGSLEVEYFSNLATQRGGRDFDAYWIEFEYGATAWWTTELYLDAQSTFGDSTIFTGFRLENRFRLLKSEHVINPVLYVEYEQISEADK
;
A
#
# COMPACT_ATOMS: atom_id res chain seq x y z
N MET A 1 -36.42 -19.43 -60.66
CA MET A 1 -35.12 -19.49 -59.94
C MET A 1 -35.36 -18.92 -58.54
N LYS A 2 -34.87 -19.61 -57.50
CA LYS A 2 -35.25 -19.50 -56.07
C LYS A 2 -35.17 -18.08 -55.47
N THR A 3 -36.18 -17.70 -54.68
CA THR A 3 -36.10 -16.64 -53.67
C THR A 3 -35.33 -17.15 -52.45
N ILE A 4 -34.27 -16.45 -52.03
CA ILE A 4 -33.51 -16.74 -50.81
C ILE A 4 -34.07 -15.86 -49.70
N PRO A 5 -34.53 -16.41 -48.54
CA PRO A 5 -34.93 -15.58 -47.42
C PRO A 5 -33.68 -15.15 -46.64
N HIS A 6 -33.48 -13.83 -46.51
CA HIS A 6 -32.44 -13.28 -45.66
C HIS A 6 -32.90 -13.34 -44.20
N SER A 7 -32.29 -14.23 -43.42
CA SER A 7 -32.33 -14.26 -41.95
C SER A 7 -31.58 -13.06 -41.36
N PHE A 8 -32.14 -11.86 -41.49
CA PHE A 8 -31.56 -10.62 -40.97
C PHE A 8 -32.35 -10.17 -39.73
N GLY A 9 -31.91 -10.52 -38.53
CA GLY A 9 -32.56 -10.01 -37.31
C GLY A 9 -31.83 -10.33 -36.02
N TYR A 10 -31.30 -11.55 -35.89
CA TYR A 10 -30.72 -12.01 -34.62
C TYR A 10 -29.32 -11.45 -34.34
N GLY A 11 -28.52 -11.17 -35.37
CA GLY A 11 -27.14 -10.66 -35.20
C GLY A 11 -27.09 -9.26 -34.57
N TRP A 12 -28.00 -8.38 -34.96
CA TRP A 12 -28.08 -7.02 -34.43
C TRP A 12 -28.55 -6.98 -32.98
N LEU A 13 -29.47 -7.87 -32.61
CA LEU A 13 -29.94 -8.00 -31.23
C LEU A 13 -28.84 -8.52 -30.30
N VAL A 14 -28.05 -9.49 -30.75
CA VAL A 14 -26.91 -10.01 -29.99
C VAL A 14 -25.83 -8.93 -29.83
N LEU A 15 -25.49 -8.21 -30.91
CA LEU A 15 -24.53 -7.11 -30.86
C LEU A 15 -24.99 -5.98 -29.93
N SER A 16 -26.28 -5.65 -29.97
CA SER A 16 -26.87 -4.61 -29.10
C SER A 16 -26.88 -5.03 -27.63
N ALA A 17 -27.19 -6.30 -27.35
CA ALA A 17 -27.16 -6.85 -26.00
C ALA A 17 -25.73 -6.89 -25.44
N MET A 18 -24.74 -7.25 -26.25
CA MET A 18 -23.33 -7.21 -25.87
C MET A 18 -22.84 -5.78 -25.62
N ALA A 19 -23.26 -4.81 -26.44
CA ALA A 19 -22.93 -3.40 -26.24
C ALA A 19 -23.53 -2.84 -24.94
N LEU A 20 -24.78 -3.22 -24.61
CA LEU A 20 -25.43 -2.83 -23.35
C LEU A 20 -24.76 -3.46 -22.11
N LEU A 21 -24.29 -4.71 -22.20
CA LEU A 21 -23.53 -5.35 -21.13
C LEU A 21 -22.15 -4.71 -20.94
N ALA A 22 -21.49 -4.30 -22.03
CA ALA A 22 -20.20 -3.59 -21.97
C ALA A 22 -20.33 -2.18 -21.36
N LEU A 23 -21.47 -1.52 -21.55
CA LEU A 23 -21.76 -0.20 -20.99
C LEU A 23 -22.33 -0.26 -19.56
N GLY A 24 -22.84 -1.42 -19.13
CA GLY A 24 -23.46 -1.64 -17.82
C GLY A 24 -22.52 -2.16 -16.73
N GLY A 25 -21.20 -2.20 -16.98
CA GLY A 25 -20.21 -2.49 -15.96
C GLY A 25 -20.21 -1.39 -14.90
N LEU A 26 -21.03 -1.55 -13.86
CA LEU A 26 -20.89 -0.78 -12.62
C LEU A 26 -19.43 -0.92 -12.15
N PRO A 27 -18.78 0.15 -11.67
CA PRO A 27 -17.46 0.00 -11.09
C PRO A 27 -17.57 -1.03 -9.95
N ALA A 28 -16.90 -2.16 -10.11
CA ALA A 28 -16.78 -3.12 -9.04
C ALA A 28 -15.98 -2.44 -7.93
N GLN A 29 -16.67 -1.97 -6.88
CA GLN A 29 -16.08 -1.40 -5.67
C GLN A 29 -15.40 -2.47 -4.79
N ALA A 30 -14.83 -3.50 -5.43
CA ALA A 30 -14.04 -4.56 -4.81
C ALA A 30 -12.55 -4.39 -5.12
N GLN A 31 -12.16 -3.28 -5.77
CA GLN A 31 -10.76 -2.93 -5.90
C GLN A 31 -10.23 -2.58 -4.51
N GLU A 32 -9.39 -3.46 -3.96
CA GLU A 32 -8.58 -3.16 -2.78
C GLU A 32 -7.79 -1.86 -3.02
N SER A 33 -7.47 -1.15 -1.94
CA SER A 33 -6.59 0.00 -2.02
C SER A 33 -5.33 -0.37 -2.80
N PRO A 34 -4.84 0.48 -3.72
CA PRO A 34 -3.61 0.22 -4.44
C PRO A 34 -2.51 -0.23 -3.47
N TYR A 35 -1.81 -1.31 -3.83
CA TYR A 35 -0.77 -1.95 -3.01
C TYR A 35 0.38 -1.00 -2.60
N PHE A 36 0.48 0.16 -3.24
CA PHE A 36 1.43 1.21 -2.92
C PHE A 36 0.73 2.57 -3.07
N ILE A 37 0.15 3.07 -1.99
CA ILE A 37 -0.08 4.50 -1.82
C ILE A 37 0.96 4.95 -0.80
N SER A 38 1.94 5.76 -1.22
CA SER A 38 2.99 6.22 -0.32
C SER A 38 2.49 7.23 0.73
N TYR A 39 1.30 7.83 0.53
CA TYR A 39 0.62 8.69 1.51
C TYR A 39 -0.90 8.63 1.31
N ASP A 40 -1.64 8.08 2.25
CA ASP A 40 -3.10 8.18 2.31
C ASP A 40 -3.57 8.76 3.66
N HIS A 41 -4.88 8.82 3.87
CA HIS A 41 -5.46 9.28 5.14
C HIS A 41 -5.82 8.15 6.10
N TYR A 42 -5.26 6.95 5.87
CA TYR A 42 -5.43 5.78 6.72
C TYR A 42 -4.77 5.99 8.07
N LEU A 43 -5.43 5.42 9.08
CA LEU A 43 -4.96 5.29 10.45
C LEU A 43 -5.34 3.88 10.89
N GLU A 44 -4.41 3.17 11.53
CA GLU A 44 -4.69 1.89 12.19
C GLU A 44 -5.94 1.89 13.08
N GLU A 45 -6.60 0.73 13.17
CA GLU A 45 -7.80 0.58 13.99
C GLU A 45 -7.51 0.82 15.48
N PRO A 46 -8.41 1.48 16.23
CA PRO A 46 -8.14 1.80 17.63
C PRO A 46 -7.90 0.56 18.50
N GLY A 47 -6.71 0.46 19.09
CA GLY A 47 -6.25 -0.65 19.90
C GLY A 47 -5.58 -1.78 19.12
N SER A 48 -5.55 -1.71 17.79
CA SER A 48 -4.86 -2.65 16.93
C SER A 48 -3.37 -2.32 16.83
N LEU A 49 -2.57 -3.37 16.70
CA LEU A 49 -1.13 -3.32 16.50
C LEU A 49 -0.82 -4.06 15.20
N GLU A 50 -0.29 -3.35 14.22
CA GLU A 50 0.34 -3.94 13.06
C GLU A 50 1.86 -4.06 13.30
N VAL A 51 2.45 -5.12 12.75
CA VAL A 51 3.89 -5.37 12.80
C VAL A 51 4.34 -5.71 11.39
N GLU A 52 5.15 -4.83 10.80
CA GLU A 52 5.74 -5.05 9.49
C GLU A 52 7.25 -5.34 9.61
N TYR A 53 7.75 -6.18 8.72
CA TYR A 53 9.17 -6.45 8.55
C TYR A 53 9.55 -6.31 7.09
N PHE A 54 10.47 -5.40 6.81
CA PHE A 54 11.06 -5.24 5.50
C PHE A 54 12.52 -5.64 5.52
N SER A 55 12.96 -6.35 4.49
CA SER A 55 14.35 -6.79 4.34
C SER A 55 14.85 -6.58 2.92
N ASN A 56 16.08 -6.11 2.82
CA ASN A 56 16.82 -5.90 1.60
C ASN A 56 18.15 -6.67 1.66
N LEU A 57 18.20 -7.79 0.95
CA LEU A 57 19.40 -8.61 0.80
C LEU A 57 20.20 -8.14 -0.42
N ALA A 58 21.47 -7.79 -0.20
CA ALA A 58 22.32 -7.26 -1.26
C ALA A 58 23.77 -7.73 -1.17
N THR A 59 24.47 -7.67 -2.32
CA THR A 59 25.90 -7.94 -2.45
C THR A 59 26.64 -6.64 -2.74
N GLN A 60 27.70 -6.36 -1.97
CA GLN A 60 28.56 -5.20 -2.21
C GLN A 60 29.81 -5.57 -3.03
N ARG A 61 30.16 -4.75 -4.02
CA ARG A 61 31.37 -4.97 -4.84
C ARG A 61 32.63 -4.84 -3.98
N GLY A 62 33.33 -5.94 -3.78
CA GLY A 62 34.55 -5.98 -2.95
C GLY A 62 34.27 -5.95 -1.44
N GLY A 63 33.00 -6.03 -1.04
CA GLY A 63 32.56 -6.21 0.34
C GLY A 63 31.93 -7.59 0.53
N ARG A 64 31.34 -7.81 1.71
CA ARG A 64 30.53 -8.99 1.97
C ARG A 64 29.07 -8.68 1.65
N ASP A 65 28.29 -9.72 1.46
CA ASP A 65 26.85 -9.59 1.37
C ASP A 65 26.29 -8.99 2.67
N PHE A 66 25.12 -8.38 2.63
CA PHE A 66 24.42 -7.88 3.80
C PHE A 66 22.90 -8.02 3.71
N ASP A 67 22.24 -7.96 4.86
CA ASP A 67 20.80 -7.83 5.05
C ASP A 67 20.54 -6.51 5.78
N ALA A 68 19.94 -5.54 5.09
CA ALA A 68 19.47 -4.29 5.68
C ALA A 68 17.96 -4.38 5.87
N TYR A 69 17.47 -4.11 7.07
CA TYR A 69 16.07 -4.33 7.40
C TYR A 69 15.56 -3.31 8.43
N TRP A 70 14.25 -3.15 8.45
CA TRP A 70 13.55 -2.46 9.52
C TRP A 70 12.37 -3.30 9.99
N ILE A 71 12.05 -3.16 11.27
CA ILE A 71 10.81 -3.66 11.86
C ILE A 71 9.98 -2.44 12.26
N GLU A 72 8.73 -2.44 11.86
CA GLU A 72 7.75 -1.42 12.21
C GLU A 72 6.74 -1.96 13.23
N PHE A 73 6.32 -1.08 14.14
CA PHE A 73 5.20 -1.29 15.04
C PHE A 73 4.22 -0.14 14.88
N GLU A 74 3.13 -0.32 14.13
CA GLU A 74 2.04 0.65 13.96
C GLU A 74 0.95 0.38 14.99
N TYR A 75 0.63 1.37 15.84
CA TYR A 75 -0.41 1.26 16.86
C TYR A 75 -1.50 2.33 16.68
N GLY A 76 -2.74 1.88 16.51
CA GLY A 76 -3.92 2.73 16.51
C GLY A 76 -4.24 3.20 17.92
N ALA A 77 -3.60 4.27 18.40
CA ALA A 77 -3.81 4.78 19.75
C ALA A 77 -5.25 5.24 20.01
N THR A 78 -5.89 5.87 19.01
CA THR A 78 -7.32 6.23 19.01
C THR A 78 -7.86 6.26 17.58
N ALA A 79 -9.18 6.46 17.41
CA ALA A 79 -9.80 6.59 16.07
C ALA A 79 -9.32 7.81 15.25
N TRP A 80 -8.49 8.68 15.83
CA TRP A 80 -7.96 9.88 15.20
C TRP A 80 -6.44 10.01 15.38
N TRP A 81 -5.76 9.01 15.94
CA TRP A 81 -4.31 9.03 16.14
C TRP A 81 -3.72 7.63 16.00
N THR A 82 -2.74 7.52 15.10
CA THR A 82 -1.85 6.37 14.94
C THR A 82 -0.42 6.81 15.25
N THR A 83 0.33 5.95 15.93
CA THR A 83 1.77 6.14 16.19
C THR A 83 2.53 4.91 15.75
N GLU A 84 3.69 5.13 15.15
CA GLU A 84 4.55 4.09 14.60
C GLU A 84 5.97 4.23 15.09
N LEU A 85 6.58 3.10 15.43
CA LEU A 85 8.00 3.01 15.74
C LEU A 85 8.68 2.06 14.76
N TYR A 86 9.69 2.57 14.07
CA TYR A 86 10.56 1.79 13.20
C TYR A 86 11.91 1.59 13.90
N LEU A 87 12.46 0.39 13.78
CA LEU A 87 13.80 0.04 14.24
C LEU A 87 14.61 -0.50 13.07
N ASP A 88 15.67 0.21 12.72
CA ASP A 88 16.53 -0.10 11.58
C ASP A 88 17.81 -0.81 12.02
N ALA A 89 18.19 -1.83 11.27
CA ALA A 89 19.44 -2.55 11.48
C ALA A 89 20.02 -3.12 10.18
N GLN A 90 21.30 -3.47 10.23
CA GLN A 90 21.97 -4.17 9.14
C GLN A 90 22.82 -5.31 9.69
N SER A 91 22.77 -6.47 9.03
CA SER A 91 23.66 -7.60 9.27
C SER A 91 24.57 -7.84 8.07
N THR A 92 25.89 -7.71 8.25
CA THR A 92 26.87 -8.08 7.24
C THR A 92 27.29 -9.54 7.41
N PHE A 93 27.18 -10.35 6.36
CA PHE A 93 27.42 -11.79 6.47
C PHE A 93 28.88 -12.11 6.86
N GLY A 94 29.04 -12.91 7.91
CA GLY A 94 30.34 -13.28 8.47
C GLY A 94 31.00 -12.21 9.35
N ASP A 95 30.37 -11.04 9.53
CA ASP A 95 30.82 -9.99 10.45
C ASP A 95 29.84 -9.84 11.62
N SER A 96 29.04 -8.78 11.64
CA SER A 96 28.20 -8.40 12.78
C SER A 96 26.88 -7.76 12.33
N THR A 97 25.94 -7.69 13.26
CA THR A 97 24.74 -6.87 13.15
C THR A 97 24.94 -5.54 13.87
N ILE A 98 24.52 -4.45 13.23
CA ILE A 98 24.53 -3.10 13.81
C ILE A 98 23.13 -2.51 13.80
N PHE A 99 22.79 -1.77 14.85
CA PHE A 99 21.61 -0.91 14.88
C PHE A 99 21.93 0.37 14.12
N THR A 100 21.15 0.68 13.10
CA THR A 100 21.39 1.82 12.20
C THR A 100 20.50 3.00 12.54
N GLY A 101 19.39 2.81 13.26
CA GLY A 101 18.60 3.92 13.76
C GLY A 101 17.16 3.61 14.08
N PHE A 102 16.39 4.67 14.29
CA PHE A 102 14.95 4.58 14.51
C PHE A 102 14.22 5.73 13.84
N ARG A 103 12.93 5.51 13.60
CA ARG A 103 11.96 6.53 13.22
C ARG A 103 10.73 6.43 14.09
N LEU A 104 10.22 7.58 14.50
CA LEU A 104 8.94 7.72 15.18
C LEU A 104 8.02 8.54 14.29
N GLU A 105 6.95 7.92 13.82
CA GLU A 105 5.92 8.55 12.99
C GLU A 105 4.62 8.68 13.79
N ASN A 106 3.90 9.78 13.55
CA ASN A 106 2.58 10.02 14.10
C ASN A 106 1.65 10.61 13.04
N ARG A 107 0.46 10.04 12.93
CA ARG A 107 -0.61 10.50 12.04
C ARG A 107 -1.83 10.88 12.86
N PHE A 108 -2.31 12.12 12.70
CA PHE A 108 -3.48 12.64 13.39
C PHE A 108 -4.57 13.06 12.42
N ARG A 109 -5.76 12.48 12.54
CA ARG A 109 -6.93 12.93 11.77
C ARG A 109 -7.53 14.17 12.42
N LEU A 110 -7.54 15.28 11.68
CA LEU A 110 -8.03 16.57 12.20
C LEU A 110 -9.57 16.65 12.24
N LEU A 111 -10.25 15.84 11.42
CA LEU A 111 -11.71 15.79 11.31
C LEU A 111 -12.24 14.41 11.74
N LYS A 112 -13.35 14.38 12.49
CA LYS A 112 -13.86 13.13 13.08
C LYS A 112 -14.53 12.17 12.09
N SER A 113 -14.77 12.59 10.85
CA SER A 113 -15.47 11.79 9.83
C SER A 113 -14.79 11.93 8.47
N GLU A 114 -15.16 11.04 7.56
CA GLU A 114 -14.82 11.09 6.14
C GLU A 114 -15.45 12.33 5.47
N HIS A 115 -14.67 13.02 4.66
CA HIS A 115 -15.04 14.16 3.85
C HIS A 115 -14.41 14.04 2.45
N VAL A 116 -14.82 14.91 1.53
CA VAL A 116 -14.17 14.99 0.20
C VAL A 116 -12.66 15.28 0.33
N ILE A 117 -12.25 15.95 1.41
CA ILE A 117 -10.85 16.20 1.76
C ILE A 117 -10.67 15.79 3.22
N ASN A 118 -9.81 14.80 3.47
CA ASN A 118 -9.49 14.27 4.80
C ASN A 118 -8.08 14.70 5.21
N PRO A 119 -7.90 15.88 5.83
CA PRO A 119 -6.57 16.32 6.24
C PRO A 119 -6.05 15.48 7.41
N VAL A 120 -4.82 15.00 7.26
CA VAL A 120 -4.04 14.33 8.31
C VAL A 120 -2.82 15.18 8.62
N LEU A 121 -2.59 15.43 9.91
CA LEU A 121 -1.34 16.01 10.37
C LEU A 121 -0.34 14.87 10.57
N TYR A 122 0.74 14.94 9.79
CA TYR A 122 1.84 13.99 9.82
C TYR A 122 3.04 14.60 10.56
N VAL A 123 3.60 13.88 11.52
CA VAL A 123 4.80 14.27 12.26
C VAL A 123 5.74 13.08 12.34
N GLU A 124 6.95 13.27 11.84
CA GLU A 124 8.00 12.26 11.87
C GLU A 124 9.26 12.84 12.51
N TYR A 125 9.93 12.00 13.29
CA TYR A 125 11.32 12.18 13.67
C TYR A 125 12.09 10.93 13.31
N GLU A 126 13.17 11.08 12.54
CA GLU A 126 14.10 10.00 12.25
C GLU A 126 15.51 10.32 12.73
N GLN A 127 16.17 9.30 13.27
CA GLN A 127 17.60 9.31 13.52
C GLN A 127 18.18 8.00 13.01
N ILE A 128 18.49 8.00 11.72
CA ILE A 128 19.03 6.85 11.00
C ILE A 128 20.41 7.17 10.43
N SER A 129 21.30 6.19 10.43
CA SER A 129 22.57 6.24 9.71
C SER A 129 22.33 5.80 8.27
N GLU A 130 22.95 6.45 7.29
CA GLU A 130 22.91 6.02 5.88
C GLU A 130 23.73 4.74 5.60
N ALA A 131 24.06 3.94 6.62
CA ALA A 131 24.85 2.72 6.49
C ALA A 131 24.08 1.59 5.77
N ASP A 132 22.78 1.79 5.54
CA ASP A 132 21.81 0.91 4.89
C ASP A 132 21.78 1.05 3.34
N LYS A 133 22.62 1.90 2.75
CA LYS A 133 22.67 2.18 1.29
C LYS A 133 23.93 1.66 0.60
#